data_AF-A0A2B4R8U1-F1
#
_entry.id   AF-A0A2B4R8U1-F1
#
_cell.length_a   1.000
_cell.length_b   1.000
_cell.length_c   1.000
_cell.angle_alpha   90.00
_cell.angle_beta   90.00
_cell.angle_gamma   90.00
#
_symmetry.space_group_name_H-M   'P 1'
#
loop_
_entity.id
_entity.type
_entity.pdbx_description
1 polymer ?
#
loop_
_entity_poly.entity_id
_entity_poly.type
_entity_poly.pdbx_seq_one_letter_code
_entity_poly.pdbx_strand_id
1 'polypeptide(L)'
;MTIALSRGIVDLYEQLIPTKVYIAYKTGTTDKNDVKCRICGEGSESMAHVLAGCPSLAKSKYLEKHNFVLKVFFFEMLNDLELADSTPPWFSDVKPKPLYKSPDAEAYWDVPVYADHTYVRSNRVDARFIDHKNKKVLMVEMSCPWINNRDKKDKENTKRYGALRLERTKQHPGYKISQVNVIIDVLGRWSKAMETETKASLVQDTKKYC
;
A
#
# COMPACT_ATOMS: atom_id res chain seq x y z
N MET A 1 12.21 20.35 -19.06
CA MET A 1 11.40 20.98 -17.99
C MET A 1 10.97 19.99 -16.90
N THR A 2 10.44 18.81 -17.27
CA THR A 2 9.91 17.81 -16.31
C THR A 2 10.93 17.28 -15.30
N ILE A 3 12.16 16.97 -15.72
CA ILE A 3 13.21 16.44 -14.82
C ILE A 3 13.66 17.49 -13.79
N ALA A 4 13.78 18.76 -14.21
CA ALA A 4 14.17 19.85 -13.32
C ALA A 4 13.10 20.14 -12.25
N LEU A 5 11.82 20.11 -12.62
CA LEU A 5 10.70 20.24 -11.67
C LEU A 5 10.68 19.08 -10.67
N SER A 6 10.85 17.84 -11.14
CA SER A 6 10.93 16.66 -10.25
C SER A 6 12.06 16.79 -9.24
N ARG A 7 13.22 17.30 -9.66
CA ARG A 7 14.38 17.53 -8.79
C ARG A 7 14.14 18.67 -7.80
N GLY A 8 13.52 19.77 -8.23
CA GLY A 8 13.12 20.86 -7.34
C GLY A 8 12.13 20.42 -6.25
N ILE A 9 11.17 19.56 -6.57
CA ILE A 9 10.25 18.99 -5.57
C ILE A 9 10.99 18.13 -4.54
N VAL A 10 11.94 17.29 -4.99
CA VAL A 10 12.76 16.49 -4.05
C VAL A 10 13.59 17.39 -3.16
N ASP A 11 14.21 18.43 -3.72
CA ASP A 11 14.98 19.42 -2.96
C ASP A 11 14.14 20.15 -1.90
N LEU A 12 12.84 20.41 -2.16
CA LEU A 12 11.91 20.96 -1.16
C LEU A 12 11.68 19.98 0.00
N TYR A 13 11.46 18.69 -0.29
CA TYR A 13 11.30 17.69 0.76
C TYR A 13 12.58 17.47 1.57
N GLU A 14 13.76 17.57 0.94
CA GLU A 14 15.04 17.49 1.64
C GLU A 14 15.24 18.64 2.64
N GLN A 15 14.68 19.83 2.38
CA GLN A 15 14.69 20.94 3.34
C GLN A 15 13.82 20.67 4.58
N LEU A 16 12.69 20.00 4.39
CA LEU A 16 11.77 19.65 5.48
C LEU A 16 12.29 18.51 6.36
N ILE A 17 13.19 17.68 5.81
CA ILE A 17 13.82 16.56 6.52
C ILE A 17 15.33 16.81 6.52
N PRO A 18 15.87 17.57 7.50
CA PRO A 18 17.27 17.97 7.54
C PRO A 18 18.16 16.77 7.87
N THR A 19 18.40 15.94 6.85
CA THR A 19 19.24 14.76 6.93
C THR A 19 20.72 15.14 6.91
N LYS A 20 21.62 14.31 7.45
CA LYS A 20 23.06 14.58 7.41
C LYS A 20 23.59 14.72 5.98
N VAL A 21 23.05 13.98 5.01
CA VAL A 21 23.41 14.17 3.59
C VAL A 21 23.00 15.56 3.11
N TYR A 22 21.78 16.01 3.41
CA TYR A 22 21.34 17.36 3.04
C TYR A 22 22.25 18.43 3.67
N ILE A 23 22.51 18.32 4.97
CA ILE A 23 23.34 19.27 5.72
C ILE A 23 24.76 19.34 5.13
N ALA A 24 25.42 18.20 4.96
CA ALA A 24 26.81 18.15 4.48
C ALA A 24 26.99 18.61 3.03
N TYR A 25 26.05 18.28 2.14
CA TYR A 25 26.21 18.54 0.70
C TYR A 25 25.47 19.78 0.19
N LYS A 26 24.36 20.18 0.79
CA LYS A 26 23.56 21.35 0.35
C LYS A 26 23.85 22.60 1.17
N THR A 27 23.97 22.47 2.49
CA THR A 27 24.26 23.62 3.37
C THR A 27 25.75 23.81 3.62
N GLY A 28 26.54 22.74 3.53
CA GLY A 28 28.00 22.77 3.74
C GLY A 28 28.42 23.02 5.19
N THR A 29 27.52 22.81 6.15
CA THR A 29 27.75 23.15 7.57
C THR A 29 28.39 22.03 8.38
N THR A 30 28.50 20.81 7.84
CA THR A 30 29.10 19.63 8.49
C THR A 30 30.06 18.87 7.57
N ASP A 31 30.92 18.03 8.16
CA ASP A 31 31.83 17.16 7.40
C ASP A 31 31.05 16.19 6.50
N LYS A 32 31.49 16.04 5.25
CA LYS A 32 30.95 15.09 4.27
C LYS A 32 31.23 13.63 4.64
N ASN A 33 32.17 13.37 5.54
CA ASN A 33 32.41 12.05 6.10
C ASN A 33 31.41 11.68 7.20
N ASP A 34 30.75 12.65 7.84
CA ASP A 34 29.73 12.41 8.86
C ASP A 34 28.32 12.39 8.28
N VAL A 35 28.05 11.40 7.42
CA VAL A 35 26.74 11.23 6.77
C VAL A 35 26.00 9.98 7.22
N LYS A 36 26.51 9.24 8.21
CA LYS A 36 25.84 8.02 8.70
C LYS A 36 24.48 8.33 9.33
N CYS A 37 23.50 7.45 9.12
CA CYS A 37 22.19 7.58 9.74
C CYS A 37 22.27 7.69 11.27
N ARG A 38 21.70 8.77 11.83
CA ARG A 38 21.60 8.99 13.28
C ARG A 38 20.69 7.98 13.97
N ILE A 39 19.79 7.33 13.23
CA ILE A 39 18.75 6.45 13.79
C ILE A 39 19.22 5.00 13.83
N CYS A 40 19.85 4.50 12.77
CA CYS A 40 20.31 3.11 12.73
C CYS A 40 21.84 2.95 12.72
N GLY A 41 22.61 4.01 12.54
CA GLY A 41 24.07 3.94 12.42
C GLY A 41 24.59 3.34 11.11
N GLU A 42 23.69 2.93 10.21
CA GLU A 42 24.00 2.23 8.96
C GLU A 42 23.59 3.04 7.73
N GLY A 43 24.42 2.99 6.67
CA GLY A 43 24.18 3.72 5.43
C GLY A 43 24.22 5.24 5.57
N SER A 44 24.13 5.93 4.43
CA SER A 44 24.07 7.39 4.41
C SER A 44 22.65 7.88 4.75
N GLU A 45 22.55 8.83 5.67
CA GLU A 45 21.31 9.49 6.07
C GLU A 45 20.81 10.39 4.95
N SER A 46 20.14 9.79 3.99
CA SER A 46 19.39 10.48 2.95
C SER A 46 17.89 10.39 3.24
N MET A 47 17.09 11.24 2.60
CA MET A 47 15.63 11.13 2.70
C MET A 47 15.12 9.75 2.27
N ALA A 48 15.69 9.17 1.21
CA ALA A 48 15.36 7.82 0.76
C ALA A 48 15.66 6.77 1.83
N HIS A 49 16.80 6.88 2.51
CA HIS A 49 17.15 6.02 3.63
C HIS A 49 16.17 6.23 4.80
N VAL A 50 16.01 7.45 5.31
CA VAL A 50 15.14 7.71 6.48
C VAL A 50 13.70 7.29 6.23
N LEU A 51 13.14 7.57 5.05
CA LEU A 51 11.73 7.32 4.78
C LEU A 51 11.43 5.86 4.37
N ALA A 52 12.35 5.18 3.67
CA ALA A 52 12.07 3.88 3.06
C ALA A 52 13.14 2.81 3.30
N GLY A 53 14.37 3.18 3.68
CA GLY A 53 15.51 2.26 3.75
C GLY A 53 16.08 2.00 5.15
N CYS A 54 15.69 2.78 6.16
CA CYS A 54 16.24 2.69 7.50
C CYS A 54 15.67 1.45 8.22
N PRO A 55 16.50 0.46 8.57
CA PRO A 55 16.01 -0.79 9.16
C PRO A 55 15.34 -0.58 10.52
N SER A 56 15.80 0.41 11.30
CA SER A 56 15.20 0.78 12.58
C SER A 56 13.78 1.35 12.43
N LEU A 57 13.51 2.11 11.34
CA LEU A 57 12.19 2.70 11.09
C LEU A 57 11.26 1.78 10.30
N ALA A 58 11.82 0.92 9.44
CA ALA A 58 11.07 -0.02 8.62
C ALA A 58 10.24 -1.00 9.46
N LYS A 59 10.70 -1.37 10.65
CA LYS A 59 9.99 -2.34 11.51
C LYS A 59 8.69 -1.81 12.10
N SER A 60 8.60 -0.52 12.41
CA SER A 60 7.45 0.06 13.11
C SER A 60 6.73 1.11 12.27
N LYS A 61 7.44 2.19 11.92
CA LYS A 61 6.85 3.36 11.24
C LYS A 61 6.40 3.08 9.82
N TYR A 62 7.04 2.14 9.13
CA TYR A 62 6.57 1.72 7.81
C TYR A 62 5.26 0.93 7.90
N LEU A 63 5.16 -0.01 8.85
CA LEU A 63 3.94 -0.81 9.04
C LEU A 63 2.75 0.04 9.52
N GLU A 64 2.98 1.01 10.41
CA GLU A 64 1.96 1.97 10.83
C GLU A 64 1.38 2.73 9.63
N LYS A 65 2.23 3.31 8.77
CA LYS A 65 1.79 4.03 7.57
C LYS A 65 1.04 3.13 6.59
N HIS A 66 1.59 1.93 6.35
CA HIS A 66 0.99 0.92 5.50
C HIS A 66 -0.44 0.59 5.92
N ASN A 67 -0.62 0.23 7.20
CA ASN A 67 -1.92 -0.15 7.73
C ASN A 67 -2.87 1.04 7.80
N PHE A 68 -2.37 2.25 8.06
CA PHE A 68 -3.20 3.45 8.09
C PHE A 68 -3.83 3.76 6.73
N VAL A 69 -3.04 3.73 5.66
CA VAL A 69 -3.53 3.95 4.30
C VAL A 69 -4.51 2.85 3.89
N LEU A 70 -4.11 1.58 4.09
CA LEU A 70 -4.96 0.45 3.72
C LEU A 70 -6.27 0.44 4.51
N LYS A 71 -6.26 0.88 5.77
CA LYS A 71 -7.46 0.99 6.60
C LYS A 71 -8.50 1.90 5.97
N VAL A 72 -8.09 3.06 5.45
CA VAL A 72 -9.01 4.00 4.77
C VAL A 72 -9.68 3.29 3.59
N PHE A 73 -8.88 2.70 2.70
CA PHE A 73 -9.40 1.94 1.57
C PHE A 73 -10.33 0.78 1.99
N PHE A 74 -9.97 0.06 3.06
CA PHE A 74 -10.73 -1.07 3.53
C PHE A 74 -12.11 -0.68 4.06
N PHE A 75 -12.21 0.41 4.82
CA PHE A 75 -13.51 0.88 5.32
C PHE A 75 -14.42 1.42 4.21
N GLU A 76 -13.87 2.06 3.17
CA GLU A 76 -14.66 2.42 1.98
C GLU A 76 -15.23 1.17 1.30
N MET A 77 -14.41 0.14 1.09
CA MET A 77 -14.87 -1.13 0.51
C MET A 77 -15.92 -1.83 1.39
N LEU A 78 -15.82 -1.75 2.72
CA LEU A 78 -16.85 -2.30 3.61
C LEU A 78 -18.20 -1.59 3.41
N ASN A 79 -18.18 -0.27 3.25
CA ASN A 79 -19.38 0.51 2.99
C ASN A 79 -19.98 0.16 1.62
N ASP A 80 -19.16 0.05 0.57
CA ASP A 80 -19.62 -0.33 -0.78
C ASP A 80 -20.22 -1.75 -0.86
N LEU A 81 -19.78 -2.64 0.03
CA LEU A 81 -20.29 -4.00 0.15
C LEU A 81 -21.40 -4.16 1.21
N GLU A 82 -21.87 -3.06 1.80
CA GLU A 82 -22.90 -3.05 2.86
C GLU A 82 -22.52 -3.94 4.07
N LEU A 83 -21.22 -4.02 4.37
CA LEU A 83 -20.65 -4.77 5.49
C LEU A 83 -20.42 -3.90 6.74
N ALA A 84 -20.60 -2.58 6.63
CA ALA A 84 -20.52 -1.62 7.72
C ALA A 84 -21.54 -0.49 7.54
N ASP A 85 -22.11 0.00 8.64
CA ASP A 85 -23.14 1.06 8.63
C ASP A 85 -22.56 2.45 8.31
N SER A 86 -21.24 2.63 8.46
CA SER A 86 -20.55 3.89 8.17
C SER A 86 -19.04 3.69 8.01
N THR A 87 -18.42 4.57 7.21
CA THR A 87 -16.96 4.71 7.15
C THR A 87 -16.49 5.64 8.27
N PRO A 88 -15.66 5.17 9.23
CA PRO A 88 -15.10 6.05 10.25
C PRO A 88 -14.17 7.10 9.61
N PRO A 89 -14.03 8.31 10.21
CA PRO A 89 -13.08 9.30 9.72
C PRO A 89 -11.66 8.73 9.60
N TRP A 90 -10.91 9.20 8.59
CA TRP A 90 -9.58 8.66 8.27
C TRP A 90 -8.58 8.70 9.45
N PHE A 91 -8.73 9.66 10.36
CA PHE A 91 -7.90 9.81 11.57
C PHE A 91 -8.39 9.01 12.78
N SER A 92 -9.48 8.23 12.65
CA SER A 92 -10.01 7.40 13.73
C SER A 92 -9.01 6.33 14.17
N ASP A 93 -9.08 5.88 15.42
CA ASP A 93 -8.27 4.76 15.95
C ASP A 93 -8.92 3.38 15.76
N VAL A 94 -10.13 3.31 15.16
CA VAL A 94 -10.86 2.05 14.97
C VAL A 94 -10.03 1.04 14.16
N LYS A 95 -9.80 -0.16 14.69
CA LYS A 95 -9.05 -1.21 13.99
C LYS A 95 -10.01 -2.09 13.18
N PRO A 96 -9.70 -2.41 11.90
CA PRO A 96 -10.46 -3.41 11.16
C PRO A 96 -10.51 -4.74 11.89
N LYS A 97 -11.67 -5.38 11.93
CA LYS A 97 -11.80 -6.77 12.38
C LYS A 97 -11.19 -7.71 11.33
N PRO A 98 -10.70 -8.90 11.73
CA PRO A 98 -10.16 -9.87 10.77
C PRO A 98 -11.18 -10.33 9.72
N LEU A 99 -12.48 -10.33 10.05
CA LEU A 99 -13.57 -10.74 9.18
C LEU A 99 -14.81 -9.87 9.37
N TYR A 100 -15.39 -9.45 8.27
CA TYR A 100 -16.75 -8.92 8.14
C TYR A 100 -17.50 -9.82 7.16
N LYS A 101 -18.72 -10.21 7.50
CA LYS A 101 -19.47 -11.19 6.70
C LYS A 101 -20.96 -10.91 6.75
N SER A 102 -21.58 -11.00 5.57
CA SER A 102 -23.02 -11.09 5.35
C SER A 102 -23.30 -12.27 4.40
N PRO A 103 -24.57 -12.58 4.08
CA PRO A 103 -24.89 -13.54 3.04
C PRO A 103 -24.36 -13.14 1.64
N ASP A 104 -24.24 -11.84 1.38
CA ASP A 104 -23.91 -11.30 0.05
C ASP A 104 -22.45 -10.93 -0.12
N ALA A 105 -21.70 -10.74 0.97
CA ALA A 105 -20.29 -10.36 0.90
C ALA A 105 -19.46 -10.79 2.10
N GLU A 106 -18.14 -10.86 1.89
CA GLU A 106 -17.14 -11.09 2.93
C GLU A 106 -15.95 -10.16 2.74
N ALA A 107 -15.38 -9.65 3.82
CA ALA A 107 -14.16 -8.86 3.81
C ALA A 107 -13.18 -9.35 4.89
N TYR A 108 -11.93 -9.54 4.50
CA TYR A 108 -10.87 -10.09 5.33
C TYR A 108 -9.73 -9.10 5.45
N TRP A 109 -9.32 -8.81 6.68
CA TRP A 109 -8.16 -7.96 6.98
C TRP A 109 -7.01 -8.80 7.51
N ASP A 110 -5.89 -8.84 6.79
CA ASP A 110 -4.67 -9.57 7.18
C ASP A 110 -4.96 -11.01 7.67
N VAL A 111 -5.71 -11.77 6.86
CA VAL A 111 -6.04 -13.18 7.14
C VAL A 111 -5.39 -14.05 6.07
N PRO A 112 -4.66 -15.13 6.42
CA PRO A 112 -4.07 -16.02 5.44
C PRO A 112 -5.15 -16.87 4.74
N VAL A 113 -4.90 -17.23 3.49
CA VAL A 113 -5.70 -18.19 2.72
C VAL A 113 -5.01 -19.56 2.82
N TYR A 114 -5.76 -20.59 3.15
CA TYR A 114 -5.28 -21.96 3.03
C TYR A 114 -5.54 -22.45 1.60
N ALA A 115 -4.51 -23.05 1.00
CA ALA A 115 -4.58 -23.54 -0.36
C ALA A 115 -4.90 -25.02 -0.35
N ASP A 116 -5.87 -25.43 -1.17
CA ASP A 116 -6.31 -26.81 -1.27
C ASP A 116 -5.80 -27.49 -2.55
N HIS A 117 -5.46 -26.69 -3.57
CA HIS A 117 -5.18 -27.22 -4.92
C HIS A 117 -3.77 -26.95 -5.45
N THR A 118 -2.99 -26.07 -4.82
CA THR A 118 -1.62 -25.74 -5.26
C THR A 118 -0.75 -25.29 -4.09
N TYR A 119 0.57 -25.34 -4.28
CA TYR A 119 1.50 -24.74 -3.33
C TYR A 119 1.48 -23.21 -3.47
N VAL A 120 1.10 -22.51 -2.40
CA VAL A 120 1.05 -21.06 -2.33
C VAL A 120 2.05 -20.56 -1.29
N ARG A 121 3.22 -20.10 -1.73
CA ARG A 121 4.27 -19.58 -0.84
C ARG A 121 3.84 -18.29 -0.10
N SER A 122 3.13 -17.41 -0.80
CA SER A 122 2.63 -16.14 -0.25
C SER A 122 1.11 -16.19 -0.23
N ASN A 123 0.55 -16.57 0.92
CA ASN A 123 -0.87 -16.88 1.05
C ASN A 123 -1.65 -15.82 1.85
N ARG A 124 -0.98 -14.76 2.30
CA ARG A 124 -1.54 -13.67 3.08
C ARG A 124 -1.35 -12.39 2.28
N VAL A 125 -2.45 -11.84 1.79
CA VAL A 125 -2.53 -10.49 1.24
C VAL A 125 -3.13 -9.58 2.29
N ASP A 126 -2.85 -8.28 2.21
CA ASP A 126 -3.23 -7.35 3.27
C ASP A 126 -4.75 -7.23 3.45
N ALA A 127 -5.51 -7.29 2.35
CA ALA A 127 -6.97 -7.40 2.41
C ALA A 127 -7.56 -8.26 1.29
N ARG A 128 -8.73 -8.83 1.54
CA ARG A 128 -9.54 -9.50 0.51
C ARG A 128 -11.02 -9.17 0.67
N PHE A 129 -11.71 -9.10 -0.45
CA PHE A 129 -13.15 -8.91 -0.52
C PHE A 129 -13.76 -9.97 -1.44
N ILE A 130 -14.90 -10.51 -1.03
CA ILE A 130 -15.70 -11.47 -1.80
C ILE A 130 -17.08 -10.85 -1.93
N ASP A 131 -17.49 -10.59 -3.16
CA ASP A 131 -18.82 -10.11 -3.50
C ASP A 131 -19.57 -11.28 -4.16
N HIS A 132 -20.46 -11.92 -3.41
CA HIS A 132 -21.23 -13.07 -3.87
C HIS A 132 -22.29 -12.67 -4.89
N LYS A 133 -22.84 -11.46 -4.77
CA LYS A 133 -23.87 -10.92 -5.68
C LYS A 133 -23.32 -10.76 -7.09
N ASN A 134 -22.14 -10.15 -7.23
CA ASN A 134 -21.48 -9.93 -8.53
C ASN A 134 -20.47 -11.02 -8.90
N LYS A 135 -20.32 -12.04 -8.05
CA LYS A 135 -19.33 -13.12 -8.18
C LYS A 135 -17.92 -12.57 -8.43
N LYS A 136 -17.43 -11.70 -7.55
CA LYS A 136 -16.08 -11.12 -7.63
C LYS A 136 -15.27 -11.46 -6.39
N VAL A 137 -13.98 -11.70 -6.57
CA VAL A 137 -13.00 -11.75 -5.48
C VAL A 137 -11.91 -10.73 -5.78
N LEU A 138 -11.76 -9.76 -4.89
CA LEU A 138 -10.71 -8.75 -4.96
C LEU A 138 -9.65 -9.04 -3.90
N MET A 139 -8.40 -9.17 -4.33
CA MET A 139 -7.24 -9.23 -3.44
C MET A 139 -6.50 -7.90 -3.48
N VAL A 140 -6.11 -7.39 -2.31
CA VAL A 140 -5.46 -6.09 -2.19
C VAL A 140 -4.15 -6.24 -1.45
N GLU A 141 -3.09 -5.76 -2.07
CA GLU A 141 -1.77 -5.62 -1.46
C GLU A 141 -1.39 -4.14 -1.47
N MET A 142 -0.98 -3.61 -0.32
CA MET A 142 -0.53 -2.24 -0.16
C MET A 142 0.99 -2.19 -0.07
N SER A 143 1.61 -1.12 -0.57
CA SER A 143 3.04 -0.89 -0.36
C SER A 143 3.40 0.59 -0.42
N CYS A 144 4.36 0.97 0.42
CA CYS A 144 4.85 2.34 0.55
C CYS A 144 6.29 2.55 0.06
N PRO A 145 6.64 2.25 -1.20
CA PRO A 145 8.03 2.28 -1.65
C PRO A 145 8.61 3.70 -1.78
N TRP A 146 9.93 3.79 -1.97
CA TRP A 146 10.53 5.00 -2.51
C TRP A 146 9.97 5.32 -3.91
N ILE A 147 9.87 6.61 -4.28
CA ILE A 147 9.23 7.06 -5.53
C ILE A 147 9.76 6.35 -6.79
N ASN A 148 11.07 6.13 -6.88
CA ASN A 148 11.69 5.48 -8.04
C ASN A 148 11.46 3.96 -8.09
N ASN A 149 10.93 3.37 -7.01
CA ASN A 149 10.75 1.93 -6.85
C ASN A 149 9.29 1.50 -7.03
N ARG A 150 8.36 2.40 -7.36
CA ARG A 150 6.92 2.10 -7.50
C ARG A 150 6.66 0.97 -8.50
N ASP A 151 7.15 1.12 -9.74
CA ASP A 151 6.92 0.13 -10.80
C ASP A 151 7.58 -1.21 -10.50
N LYS A 152 8.77 -1.19 -9.88
CA LYS A 152 9.45 -2.39 -9.43
C LYS A 152 8.60 -3.11 -8.38
N LYS A 153 8.07 -2.36 -7.40
CA LYS A 153 7.29 -2.90 -6.30
C LYS A 153 5.95 -3.48 -6.77
N ASP A 154 5.29 -2.82 -7.70
CA ASP A 154 4.07 -3.32 -8.34
C ASP A 154 4.30 -4.67 -9.03
N LYS A 155 5.34 -4.76 -9.87
CA LYS A 155 5.71 -6.01 -10.56
C LYS A 155 6.08 -7.13 -9.57
N GLU A 156 6.80 -6.80 -8.50
CA GLU A 156 7.13 -7.74 -7.43
C GLU A 156 5.88 -8.30 -6.75
N ASN A 157 4.95 -7.44 -6.37
CA ASN A 157 3.69 -7.82 -5.71
C ASN A 157 2.79 -8.64 -6.66
N THR A 158 2.69 -8.23 -7.93
CA THR A 158 1.98 -8.97 -8.98
C THR A 158 2.56 -10.37 -9.19
N LYS A 159 3.88 -10.52 -9.19
CA LYS A 159 4.53 -11.83 -9.30
C LYS A 159 4.34 -12.67 -8.04
N ARG A 160 4.50 -12.05 -6.86
CA ARG A 160 4.43 -12.71 -5.54
C ARG A 160 3.12 -13.48 -5.34
N TYR A 161 2.00 -12.87 -5.71
CA TYR A 161 0.67 -13.45 -5.48
C TYR A 161 0.08 -14.17 -6.70
N GLY A 162 0.88 -14.43 -7.75
CA GLY A 162 0.41 -15.16 -8.92
C GLY A 162 -0.17 -16.54 -8.60
N ALA A 163 0.50 -17.31 -7.73
CA ALA A 163 0.03 -18.63 -7.29
C ALA A 163 -1.26 -18.52 -6.44
N LEU A 164 -1.37 -17.50 -5.58
CA LEU A 164 -2.56 -17.27 -4.79
C LEU A 164 -3.77 -16.92 -5.67
N ARG A 165 -3.58 -16.07 -6.70
CA ARG A 165 -4.64 -15.78 -7.68
C ARG A 165 -5.17 -17.05 -8.34
N LEU A 166 -4.28 -17.95 -8.76
CA LEU A 166 -4.67 -19.23 -9.36
C LEU A 166 -5.46 -20.10 -8.37
N GLU A 167 -5.01 -20.18 -7.11
CA GLU A 167 -5.73 -20.91 -6.06
C GLU A 167 -7.14 -20.34 -5.86
N ARG A 168 -7.28 -19.02 -5.81
CA ARG A 168 -8.58 -18.37 -5.65
C ARG A 168 -9.52 -18.62 -6.83
N THR A 169 -8.99 -18.67 -8.06
CA THR A 169 -9.78 -19.05 -9.25
C THR A 169 -10.33 -20.47 -9.13
N LYS A 170 -9.55 -21.41 -8.57
CA LYS A 170 -10.02 -22.78 -8.33
C LYS A 170 -11.05 -22.88 -7.21
N GLN A 171 -10.82 -22.16 -6.10
CA GLN A 171 -11.73 -22.15 -4.95
C GLN A 171 -13.07 -21.45 -5.23
N HIS A 172 -13.14 -20.56 -6.23
CA HIS A 172 -14.35 -19.79 -6.56
C HIS A 172 -14.72 -19.96 -8.04
N PRO A 173 -15.17 -21.15 -8.48
CA PRO A 173 -15.58 -21.36 -9.86
C PRO A 173 -16.67 -20.38 -10.28
N GLY A 174 -16.47 -19.73 -11.43
CA GLY A 174 -17.41 -18.73 -11.97
C GLY A 174 -17.30 -17.34 -11.34
N TYR A 175 -16.33 -17.09 -10.45
CA TYR A 175 -16.05 -15.74 -9.94
C TYR A 175 -14.95 -15.06 -10.75
N LYS A 176 -15.05 -13.74 -10.93
CA LYS A 176 -13.96 -12.92 -11.44
C LYS A 176 -12.96 -12.65 -10.32
N ILE A 177 -11.75 -13.18 -10.46
CA ILE A 177 -10.65 -12.93 -9.53
C ILE A 177 -9.85 -11.72 -10.02
N SER A 178 -9.60 -10.76 -9.14
CA SER A 178 -8.81 -9.57 -9.43
C SER A 178 -7.84 -9.27 -8.30
N GLN A 179 -6.71 -8.64 -8.63
CA GLN A 179 -5.75 -8.14 -7.66
C GLN A 179 -5.49 -6.68 -7.96
N VAL A 180 -5.48 -5.85 -6.91
CA VAL A 180 -5.02 -4.47 -6.96
C VAL A 180 -3.81 -4.32 -6.05
N ASN A 181 -2.76 -3.72 -6.58
CA ASN A 181 -1.62 -3.30 -5.78
C ASN A 181 -1.76 -1.80 -5.51
N VAL A 182 -2.10 -1.43 -4.29
CA VAL A 182 -2.16 -0.02 -3.88
C VAL A 182 -0.73 0.45 -3.62
N ILE A 183 -0.14 1.15 -4.58
CA ILE A 183 1.23 1.65 -4.51
C ILE A 183 1.21 3.17 -4.29
N ILE A 184 1.47 3.60 -3.06
CA ILE A 184 1.61 5.01 -2.70
C ILE A 184 3.04 5.21 -2.19
N ASP A 185 3.84 6.06 -2.83
CA ASP A 185 5.21 6.27 -2.35
C ASP A 185 5.24 6.99 -0.99
N VAL A 186 6.41 6.95 -0.33
CA VAL A 186 6.61 7.56 1.00
C VAL A 186 6.35 9.07 1.06
N LEU A 187 6.17 9.73 -0.07
CA LEU A 187 5.81 11.15 -0.18
C LEU A 187 4.31 11.34 -0.48
N GLY A 188 3.52 10.28 -0.38
CA GLY A 188 2.07 10.30 -0.58
C GLY A 188 1.65 10.36 -2.05
N ARG A 189 2.54 10.09 -3.02
CA ARG A 189 2.20 10.16 -4.45
C ARG A 189 1.92 8.77 -5.02
N TRP A 190 1.02 8.71 -5.99
CA TRP A 190 0.65 7.48 -6.70
C TRP A 190 0.66 7.67 -8.22
N SER A 191 0.40 6.61 -8.97
CA SER A 191 0.25 6.65 -10.44
C SER A 191 -1.23 6.79 -10.81
N LYS A 192 -1.53 7.49 -11.92
CA LYS A 192 -2.90 7.57 -12.45
C LYS A 192 -3.48 6.19 -12.79
N ALA A 193 -2.64 5.25 -13.22
CA ALA A 193 -3.05 3.88 -13.49
C ALA A 193 -3.59 3.20 -12.22
N MET A 194 -2.86 3.31 -11.11
CA MET A 194 -3.29 2.79 -9.81
C MET A 194 -4.63 3.40 -9.36
N GLU A 195 -4.81 4.71 -9.56
CA GLU A 195 -6.07 5.39 -9.24
C GLU A 195 -7.24 4.83 -10.05
N THR A 196 -7.06 4.61 -11.35
CA THR A 196 -8.08 4.01 -12.22
C THR A 196 -8.42 2.58 -11.80
N GLU A 197 -7.42 1.75 -11.50
CA GLU A 197 -7.61 0.36 -11.06
C GLU A 197 -8.35 0.27 -9.71
N THR A 198 -7.99 1.15 -8.78
CA THR A 198 -8.61 1.24 -7.46
C THR A 198 -10.07 1.69 -7.59
N LYS A 199 -10.34 2.73 -8.38
CA LYS A 199 -11.71 3.18 -8.67
C LYS A 199 -12.53 2.10 -9.35
N ALA A 200 -11.98 1.38 -10.32
CA ALA A 200 -12.69 0.27 -10.97
C ALA A 200 -13.03 -0.88 -10.01
N SER A 201 -12.33 -0.95 -8.87
CA SER A 201 -12.56 -1.96 -7.83
C SER A 201 -13.57 -1.51 -6.77
N LEU A 202 -13.71 -0.20 -6.55
CA LEU A 202 -14.69 0.42 -5.63
C LEU A 202 -16.10 0.57 -6.25
N VAL A 203 -16.28 0.31 -7.54
CA VAL A 203 -17.56 0.59 -8.23
C VAL A 203 -18.43 -0.67 -8.35
N GLN A 204 -19.40 -0.80 -7.45
CA GLN A 204 -20.79 -1.01 -7.91
C GLN A 204 -21.30 0.33 -8.46
N ASP A 205 -22.15 0.33 -9.49
CA ASP A 205 -22.65 1.51 -10.24
C ASP A 205 -23.40 2.57 -9.40
N THR A 206 -22.75 3.20 -8.41
CA THR A 206 -23.30 4.35 -7.69
C THR A 206 -22.79 5.64 -8.28
N LYS A 207 -23.62 6.20 -9.16
CA LYS A 207 -23.72 7.65 -9.40
C LYS A 207 -23.97 8.39 -8.06
N LYS A 208 -22.92 8.67 -7.30
CA LYS A 208 -22.84 9.69 -6.25
C LYS A 208 -21.38 10.12 -6.30
N TYR A 209 -21.01 11.24 -6.89
CA TYR A 209 -21.32 12.59 -6.45
C TYR A 209 -21.48 13.51 -7.68
N CYS A 210 -22.59 14.26 -7.71
CA CYS A 210 -22.73 15.52 -8.44
C CYS A 210 -22.66 16.61 -7.36
#